data_AF-A0A2B4REL0-F1
#
_entry.id   AF-A0A2B4REL0-F1
#
_cell.length_a   1.000
_cell.length_b   1.000
_cell.length_c   1.000
_cell.angle_alpha   90.00
_cell.angle_beta   90.00
_cell.angle_gamma   90.00
#
_symmetry.space_group_name_H-M   'P 1'
#
loop_
_entity.id
_entity.type
_entity.pdbx_description
1 polymer ?
#
loop_
_entity_poly.entity_id
_entity_poly.type
_entity_poly.pdbx_seq_one_letter_code
_entity_poly.pdbx_strand_id
1 'polypeptide(L)'
;MQSGEISEEQLSSSSERDSNHSANQGRLHFVHSDKTGSWAAASNDANLWLQVDLVILHTKVTHVATQGSDGHQREWVTKYNLLYSNDTERFYNYTIPRQKTAKVFHGNTDQNTVVYHDLNPPITARYILFKPVEWQDWISMRVELYGCVQEFTAVFTNLGKSGSQGPDAVGSHYTGQDHDGQVTVSNGTQLWTVPRTGEYRIEAIGASGGYDEDSDIKNGGRGARMIGNFNLSKNEIIRVLVGQKGRRRKNNTKKTAGGGGGTFVVRGSNTPLIIAGGGGGIRKMSEQHLGCDASINTTGSAGYNTLLGTGGSSGRKGNTTDDHKSVVALVAKPLKRSEAKGGGGGGGGGFLSNGKTAPGKKRPRGKVGKGYLQGGEGGKYGGGFGGGGGGRNKGAGGGGGYCGGNGGGNNTKSCGGGGGSFNNGTNQQNECCYNSHEHGRVIITFIQ
;
A
#
# COMPACT_ATOMS: atom_id res chain seq x y z
N MET A 1 1.22 16.55 24.62
CA MET A 1 0.52 17.81 25.00
C MET A 1 1.53 18.92 25.22
N GLN A 2 2.47 18.76 26.16
CA GLN A 2 3.47 19.76 26.54
C GLN A 2 4.40 20.17 25.39
N SER A 3 4.75 19.23 24.52
CA SER A 3 5.65 19.48 23.37
C SER A 3 5.08 20.42 22.31
N GLY A 4 3.76 20.62 22.26
CA GLY A 4 3.10 21.37 21.18
C GLY A 4 2.73 20.53 19.95
N GLU A 5 3.11 19.25 19.88
CA GLU A 5 2.80 18.35 18.74
C GLU A 5 1.30 18.11 18.53
N ILE A 6 0.52 18.16 19.61
CA ILE A 6 -0.94 18.26 19.52
C ILE A 6 -1.26 19.74 19.30
N SER A 7 -1.82 20.12 18.16
CA SER A 7 -2.16 21.51 17.83
C SER A 7 -3.31 22.04 18.69
N GLU A 8 -3.60 23.33 18.60
CA GLU A 8 -4.72 23.95 19.33
C GLU A 8 -6.08 23.43 18.84
N GLU A 9 -6.22 23.18 17.54
CA GLU A 9 -7.45 22.67 16.94
C GLU A 9 -7.76 21.22 17.36
N GLN A 10 -6.77 20.51 17.91
CA GLN A 10 -6.90 19.16 18.44
C GLN A 10 -7.35 19.13 19.91
N LEU A 11 -7.51 20.29 20.55
CA LEU A 11 -7.97 20.43 21.93
C LEU A 11 -9.34 21.08 21.97
N SER A 12 -10.27 20.47 22.69
CA SER A 12 -11.61 21.02 22.88
C SER A 12 -12.11 20.70 24.28
N SER A 13 -13.13 21.42 24.73
CA SER A 13 -13.75 21.19 26.02
C SER A 13 -15.26 21.35 25.95
N SER A 14 -15.97 20.87 26.96
CA SER A 14 -17.41 21.07 27.09
C SER A 14 -17.79 22.53 27.30
N SER A 15 -16.93 23.28 28.00
CA SER A 15 -17.09 24.69 28.32
C SER A 15 -15.79 25.25 28.89
N GLU A 16 -15.67 26.57 28.87
CA GLU A 16 -14.49 27.31 29.31
C GLU A 16 -14.96 28.48 30.18
N ARG A 17 -14.29 28.73 31.30
CA ARG A 17 -14.60 29.86 32.20
C ARG A 17 -14.55 31.20 31.46
N ASP A 18 -13.50 31.40 30.69
CA ASP A 18 -13.30 32.53 29.79
C ASP A 18 -12.19 32.18 28.78
N SER A 19 -11.85 33.12 27.90
CA SER A 19 -10.79 32.95 26.89
C SER A 19 -9.37 32.82 27.48
N ASN A 20 -9.21 33.07 28.78
CA ASN A 20 -7.99 32.82 29.52
C ASN A 20 -7.99 31.45 30.20
N HIS A 21 -8.99 30.60 30.04
CA HIS A 21 -9.02 29.24 30.60
C HIS A 21 -9.39 28.18 29.56
N SER A 22 -9.02 28.42 28.29
CA SER A 22 -9.42 27.54 27.20
C SER A 22 -8.79 26.15 27.25
N ALA A 23 -9.33 25.22 26.47
CA ALA A 23 -8.81 23.85 26.36
C ALA A 23 -7.30 23.80 26.06
N ASN A 24 -6.79 24.79 25.29
CA ASN A 24 -5.38 24.92 24.93
C ASN A 24 -4.45 25.06 26.14
N GLN A 25 -4.96 25.59 27.24
CA GLN A 25 -4.19 25.78 28.47
C GLN A 25 -4.19 24.54 29.36
N GLY A 26 -4.99 23.54 29.01
CA GLY A 26 -5.00 22.22 29.65
C GLY A 26 -3.76 21.38 29.34
N ARG A 27 -2.67 21.95 28.81
CA ARG A 27 -1.42 21.22 28.56
C ARG A 27 -0.63 21.06 29.86
N LEU A 28 -0.04 19.89 30.08
CA LEU A 28 0.85 19.66 31.21
C LEU A 28 1.97 20.72 31.26
N HIS A 29 2.29 21.20 32.47
CA HIS A 29 3.25 22.28 32.70
C HIS A 29 2.94 23.61 32.00
N PHE A 30 1.71 23.84 31.53
CA PHE A 30 1.30 25.18 31.11
C PHE A 30 1.40 26.13 32.30
N VAL A 31 2.17 27.21 32.15
CA VAL A 31 2.47 28.18 33.21
C VAL A 31 1.61 29.41 33.01
N HIS A 32 1.10 29.98 34.11
CA HIS A 32 0.39 31.25 34.04
C HIS A 32 1.35 32.39 33.62
N SER A 33 0.95 33.15 32.60
CA SER A 33 1.64 34.36 32.15
C SER A 33 0.60 35.40 31.72
N ASP A 34 0.41 35.59 30.41
CA ASP A 34 -0.72 36.37 29.85
C ASP A 34 -2.06 35.62 29.95
N LYS A 35 -2.00 34.34 30.35
CA LYS A 35 -3.11 33.39 30.47
C LYS A 35 -3.09 32.69 31.84
N THR A 36 -4.19 32.07 32.27
CA THR A 36 -4.43 31.69 33.68
C THR A 36 -3.95 30.29 34.11
N GLY A 37 -3.10 29.64 33.32
CA GLY A 37 -2.29 28.50 33.81
C GLY A 37 -2.96 27.12 33.80
N SER A 38 -4.19 27.00 33.28
CA SER A 38 -4.85 25.71 33.00
C SER A 38 -6.13 25.87 32.16
N TRP A 39 -6.69 24.77 31.68
CA TRP A 39 -8.10 24.74 31.29
C TRP A 39 -8.96 24.78 32.56
N ALA A 40 -10.00 25.61 32.55
CA ALA A 40 -11.02 25.63 33.60
C ALA A 40 -12.42 25.70 32.97
N ALA A 41 -13.32 24.87 33.48
CA ALA A 41 -14.68 24.81 32.96
C ALA A 41 -15.53 26.03 33.35
N ALA A 42 -16.60 26.30 32.63
CA ALA A 42 -17.47 27.45 32.89
C ALA A 42 -18.28 27.34 34.21
N SER A 43 -18.46 26.12 34.71
CA SER A 43 -19.22 25.82 35.93
C SER A 43 -18.64 24.59 36.63
N ASN A 44 -19.20 24.24 37.79
CA ASN A 44 -18.84 23.04 38.55
C ASN A 44 -19.94 21.97 38.41
N ASP A 45 -20.04 21.37 37.22
CA ASP A 45 -20.94 20.26 36.88
C ASP A 45 -20.13 18.99 36.55
N ALA A 46 -20.58 17.83 37.02
CA ALA A 46 -19.98 16.52 36.75
C ALA A 46 -20.10 16.07 35.28
N ASN A 47 -20.77 16.84 34.41
CA ASN A 47 -20.88 16.55 32.97
C ASN A 47 -19.81 17.20 32.09
N LEU A 48 -18.88 17.94 32.70
CA LEU A 48 -17.84 18.67 31.98
C LEU A 48 -16.69 17.75 31.53
N TRP A 49 -15.96 18.16 30.49
CA TRP A 49 -14.86 17.38 29.94
C TRP A 49 -13.83 18.24 29.21
N LEU A 50 -12.60 17.72 29.17
CA LEU A 50 -11.50 18.16 28.31
C LEU A 50 -11.17 17.01 27.34
N GLN A 51 -11.13 17.30 26.04
CA GLN A 51 -10.90 16.33 24.97
C GLN A 51 -9.57 16.59 24.26
N VAL A 52 -8.90 15.50 23.92
CA VAL A 52 -7.73 15.49 23.04
C VAL A 52 -8.03 14.64 21.80
N ASP A 53 -7.90 15.23 20.61
CA ASP A 53 -7.91 14.54 19.31
C ASP A 53 -6.49 14.16 18.91
N LEU A 54 -6.18 12.86 18.92
CA LEU A 54 -4.87 12.34 18.52
C LEU A 54 -4.69 12.29 16.99
N VAL A 55 -5.73 12.62 16.21
CA VAL A 55 -5.84 12.62 14.72
C VAL A 55 -5.71 11.23 14.10
N ILE A 56 -4.85 10.38 14.64
CA ILE A 56 -4.56 9.04 14.17
C ILE A 56 -5.52 8.05 14.85
N LEU A 57 -6.31 7.36 14.03
CA LEU A 57 -7.17 6.28 14.49
C LEU A 57 -6.34 5.19 15.16
N HIS A 58 -6.90 4.60 16.22
CA HIS A 58 -6.27 3.50 16.95
C HIS A 58 -4.89 3.85 17.54
N THR A 59 -4.67 5.12 17.90
CA THR A 59 -3.50 5.49 18.70
C THR A 59 -3.56 4.78 20.04
N LYS A 60 -2.44 4.17 20.45
CA LYS A 60 -2.37 3.41 21.68
C LYS A 60 -1.91 4.31 22.83
N VAL A 61 -2.82 4.63 23.74
CA VAL A 61 -2.55 5.36 24.98
C VAL A 61 -2.31 4.38 26.11
N THR A 62 -1.19 4.53 26.78
CA THR A 62 -0.68 3.61 27.82
C THR A 62 -0.60 4.27 29.19
N HIS A 63 -0.42 5.59 29.25
CA HIS A 63 -0.40 6.35 30.49
C HIS A 63 -1.08 7.69 30.28
N VAL A 64 -1.61 8.24 31.37
CA VAL A 64 -2.06 9.62 31.43
C VAL A 64 -1.38 10.33 32.60
N ALA A 65 -1.20 11.64 32.49
CA ALA A 65 -0.84 12.47 33.61
C ALA A 65 -1.80 13.64 33.78
N THR A 66 -2.03 14.04 35.02
CA THR A 66 -2.85 15.21 35.37
C THR A 66 -2.12 16.12 36.34
N GLN A 67 -2.38 17.41 36.24
CA GLN A 67 -1.83 18.47 37.08
C GLN A 67 -2.93 19.51 37.35
N GLY A 68 -2.92 20.15 38.52
CA GLY A 68 -3.88 21.19 38.87
C GLY A 68 -3.63 22.52 38.14
N SER A 69 -4.37 23.56 38.50
CA SER A 69 -4.21 24.90 37.92
C SER A 69 -2.98 25.62 38.48
N ASP A 70 -2.15 26.17 37.60
CA ASP A 70 -1.04 27.06 37.99
C ASP A 70 -1.50 28.51 38.23
N GLY A 71 -2.81 28.79 38.16
CA GLY A 71 -3.36 30.12 38.42
C GLY A 71 -3.27 30.54 39.89
N HIS A 72 -3.66 31.80 40.16
CA HIS A 72 -3.66 32.35 41.52
C HIS A 72 -4.61 31.62 42.49
N GLN A 73 -5.69 31.03 41.98
CA GLN A 73 -6.65 30.28 42.77
C GLN A 73 -6.23 28.82 42.91
N ARG A 74 -6.48 28.26 44.10
CA ARG A 74 -6.13 26.88 44.46
C ARG A 74 -7.15 25.89 43.94
N GLU A 75 -7.09 25.61 42.63
CA GLU A 75 -8.07 24.80 41.91
C GLU A 75 -7.44 23.55 41.28
N TRP A 76 -8.08 22.38 41.43
CA TRP A 76 -7.68 21.14 40.77
C TRP A 76 -8.76 20.07 40.80
N VAL A 77 -8.70 19.11 39.88
CA VAL A 77 -9.55 17.91 39.88
C VAL A 77 -8.92 16.79 40.72
N THR A 78 -9.68 16.26 41.67
CA THR A 78 -9.25 15.21 42.62
C THR A 78 -9.64 13.81 42.17
N LYS A 79 -10.69 13.66 41.36
CA LYS A 79 -11.06 12.40 40.70
C LYS A 79 -11.62 12.63 39.31
N TYR A 80 -11.34 11.71 38.39
CA TYR A 80 -11.87 11.77 37.03
C TYR A 80 -12.09 10.37 36.43
N ASN A 81 -12.90 10.31 35.36
CA ASN A 81 -12.99 9.16 34.47
C ASN A 81 -12.33 9.47 33.12
N LEU A 82 -11.91 8.42 32.42
CA LEU A 82 -11.50 8.52 31.02
C LEU A 82 -12.58 7.92 30.13
N LEU A 83 -12.92 8.65 29.07
CA LEU A 83 -13.76 8.17 27.98
C LEU A 83 -12.95 8.22 26.68
N TYR A 84 -13.27 7.34 25.73
CA TYR A 84 -12.55 7.29 24.46
C TYR A 84 -13.48 6.99 23.28
N SER A 85 -13.10 7.45 22.08
CA SER A 85 -13.85 7.27 20.84
C SER A 85 -12.93 7.27 19.61
N ASN A 86 -13.43 6.76 18.48
CA ASN A 86 -12.80 6.91 17.16
C ASN A 86 -13.58 7.85 16.23
N ASP A 87 -14.81 8.22 16.58
CA ASP A 87 -15.77 8.91 15.70
C ASP A 87 -16.49 10.10 16.33
N THR A 88 -16.30 10.35 17.63
CA THR A 88 -17.02 11.34 18.46
C THR A 88 -18.55 11.15 18.56
N GLU A 89 -19.13 10.18 17.86
CA GLU A 89 -20.55 9.85 17.93
C GLU A 89 -20.85 9.01 19.17
N ARG A 90 -19.93 8.08 19.48
CA ARG A 90 -20.04 7.22 20.65
C ARG A 90 -18.75 7.19 21.45
N PHE A 91 -18.88 7.48 22.74
CA PHE A 91 -17.80 7.36 23.71
C PHE A 91 -17.97 6.12 24.59
N TYR A 92 -16.85 5.46 24.89
CA TYR A 92 -16.77 4.31 25.76
C TYR A 92 -16.03 4.70 27.04
N ASN A 93 -16.58 4.28 28.19
CA ASN A 93 -15.86 4.42 29.46
C ASN A 93 -14.65 3.51 29.49
N TYR A 94 -13.52 4.01 29.99
CA TYR A 94 -12.41 3.16 30.38
C TYR A 94 -12.80 2.29 31.58
N THR A 95 -12.55 0.99 31.49
CA THR A 95 -12.89 0.00 32.52
C THR A 95 -11.72 -0.94 32.73
N ILE A 96 -11.56 -1.44 33.95
CA ILE A 96 -10.58 -2.49 34.26
C ILE A 96 -11.23 -3.86 33.97
N PRO A 97 -10.49 -4.85 33.43
CA PRO A 97 -11.00 -6.18 33.21
C PRO A 97 -11.66 -6.74 34.48
N ARG A 98 -12.85 -7.32 34.32
CA ARG A 98 -13.71 -7.86 35.40
C ARG A 98 -14.41 -6.81 36.26
N GLN A 99 -14.17 -5.51 36.07
CA GLN A 99 -14.99 -4.44 36.63
C GLN A 99 -16.00 -3.96 35.58
N LYS A 100 -17.30 -3.93 35.94
CA LYS A 100 -18.37 -3.48 35.04
C LYS A 100 -18.62 -1.97 35.09
N THR A 101 -17.95 -1.26 35.99
CA THR A 101 -18.11 0.18 36.22
C THR A 101 -16.94 0.95 35.63
N ALA A 102 -17.18 2.19 35.22
CA ALA A 102 -16.13 3.10 34.77
C ALA A 102 -15.03 3.21 35.84
N LYS A 103 -13.76 3.14 35.41
CA LYS A 103 -12.63 3.32 36.30
C LYS A 103 -12.55 4.77 36.74
N VAL A 104 -12.64 5.01 38.05
CA VAL A 104 -12.35 6.31 38.68
C VAL A 104 -10.84 6.37 38.98
N PHE A 105 -10.19 7.41 38.46
CA PHE A 105 -8.80 7.74 38.72
C PHE A 105 -8.72 8.77 39.85
N HIS A 106 -7.74 8.60 40.75
CA HIS A 106 -7.42 9.60 41.76
C HIS A 106 -6.46 10.61 41.13
N GLY A 107 -6.94 11.83 40.91
CA GLY A 107 -6.18 12.93 40.33
C GLY A 107 -5.30 13.62 41.36
N ASN A 108 -5.35 14.95 41.37
CA ASN A 108 -4.40 15.79 42.08
C ASN A 108 -4.87 16.09 43.51
N THR A 109 -3.90 16.34 44.40
CA THR A 109 -4.12 16.80 45.79
C THR A 109 -3.64 18.24 46.00
N ASP A 110 -3.06 18.84 44.97
CA ASP A 110 -2.54 20.21 44.95
C ASP A 110 -2.48 20.72 43.49
N GLN A 111 -2.03 21.96 43.30
CA GLN A 111 -1.96 22.63 41.99
C GLN A 111 -0.85 22.13 41.06
N ASN A 112 0.26 21.64 41.62
CA ASN A 112 1.56 21.62 40.93
C ASN A 112 2.14 20.22 40.76
N THR A 113 1.81 19.28 41.63
CA THR A 113 2.29 17.90 41.55
C THR A 113 1.65 17.21 40.35
N VAL A 114 2.48 16.62 39.48
CA VAL A 114 2.01 15.79 38.36
C VAL A 114 1.68 14.39 38.89
N VAL A 115 0.46 13.94 38.63
CA VAL A 115 -0.03 12.60 39.01
C VAL A 115 -0.14 11.74 37.76
N TYR A 116 0.50 10.58 37.78
CA TYR A 116 0.54 9.62 36.67
C TYR A 116 -0.36 8.42 36.93
N HIS A 117 -0.97 7.89 35.87
CA HIS A 117 -1.71 6.62 35.91
C HIS A 117 -1.41 5.74 34.71
N ASP A 118 -1.12 4.47 34.99
CA ASP A 118 -0.99 3.42 33.99
C ASP A 118 -2.37 2.96 33.52
N LEU A 119 -2.51 2.77 32.20
CA LEU A 119 -3.69 2.18 31.60
C LEU A 119 -3.42 0.70 31.27
N ASN A 120 -3.94 -0.18 32.13
CA ASN A 120 -3.95 -1.61 31.90
C ASN A 120 -5.40 -2.16 31.92
N PRO A 121 -6.00 -2.46 30.76
CA PRO A 121 -5.39 -2.47 29.42
C PRO A 121 -5.18 -1.06 28.84
N PRO A 122 -4.28 -0.90 27.85
CA PRO A 122 -4.13 0.37 27.14
C PRO A 122 -5.39 0.73 26.36
N ILE A 123 -5.65 2.03 26.17
CA ILE A 123 -6.73 2.52 25.31
C ILE A 123 -6.22 2.57 23.88
N THR A 124 -7.03 2.10 22.92
CA THR A 124 -6.76 2.22 21.49
C THR A 124 -7.86 3.07 20.85
N ALA A 125 -7.58 4.35 20.63
CA ALA A 125 -8.57 5.32 20.20
C ALA A 125 -7.94 6.54 19.50
N ARG A 126 -8.78 7.37 18.89
CA ARG A 126 -8.39 8.70 18.39
C ARG A 126 -8.66 9.81 19.40
N TYR A 127 -9.82 9.77 20.06
CA TYR A 127 -10.25 10.80 21.00
C TYR A 127 -10.15 10.27 22.42
N ILE A 128 -9.59 11.07 23.33
CA ILE A 128 -9.55 10.81 24.77
C ILE A 128 -10.19 11.99 25.51
N LEU A 129 -11.15 11.70 26.38
CA LEU A 129 -11.84 12.66 27.23
C LEU A 129 -11.46 12.43 28.68
N PHE A 130 -11.02 13.51 29.33
CA PHE A 130 -10.91 13.61 30.78
C PHE A 130 -12.22 14.19 31.30
N LYS A 131 -12.97 13.38 32.06
CA LYS A 131 -14.26 13.77 32.65
C LYS A 131 -14.11 13.90 34.17
N PRO A 132 -14.05 15.12 34.74
CA PRO A 132 -13.98 15.35 36.17
C PRO A 132 -15.16 14.73 36.94
N VAL A 133 -14.88 14.22 38.14
CA VAL A 133 -15.87 13.58 39.03
C VAL A 133 -15.90 14.29 40.38
N GLU A 134 -14.72 14.61 40.94
CA GLU A 134 -14.57 15.41 42.15
C GLU A 134 -13.43 16.41 41.94
N TRP A 135 -13.52 17.56 42.60
CA TRP A 135 -12.58 18.67 42.47
C TRP A 135 -12.46 19.46 43.76
N GLN A 136 -11.37 20.22 43.87
CA GLN A 136 -11.14 21.24 44.88
C GLN A 136 -11.41 22.61 44.27
N ASP A 137 -12.32 23.37 44.89
CA ASP A 137 -12.73 24.73 44.54
C ASP A 137 -13.39 24.86 43.14
N TRP A 138 -12.65 24.56 42.07
CA TRP A 138 -13.14 24.58 40.70
C TRP A 138 -12.58 23.46 39.83
N ILE A 139 -13.35 23.10 38.79
CA ILE A 139 -12.90 22.16 37.75
C ILE A 139 -11.84 22.83 36.88
N SER A 140 -10.59 22.58 37.23
CA SER A 140 -9.42 23.08 36.51
C SER A 140 -8.36 21.97 36.37
N MET A 141 -7.81 21.78 35.15
CA MET A 141 -6.87 20.70 34.86
C MET A 141 -5.85 21.04 33.77
N ARG A 142 -4.66 20.46 33.92
CA ARG A 142 -3.64 20.26 32.88
C ARG A 142 -3.39 18.76 32.70
N VAL A 143 -3.19 18.30 31.47
CA VAL A 143 -3.12 16.87 31.13
C VAL A 143 -1.98 16.54 30.15
N GLU A 144 -1.54 15.29 30.19
CA GLU A 144 -0.65 14.66 29.21
C GLU A 144 -1.09 13.23 28.91
N LEU A 145 -0.83 12.78 27.68
CA LEU A 145 -1.09 11.43 27.19
C LEU A 145 0.22 10.80 26.72
N TYR A 146 0.50 9.58 27.18
CA TYR A 146 1.68 8.83 26.77
C TYR A 146 1.29 7.54 26.06
N GLY A 147 2.02 7.19 25.02
CA GLY A 147 1.69 6.05 24.20
C GLY A 147 2.53 5.95 22.94
N CYS A 148 1.98 5.28 21.94
CA CYS A 148 2.58 5.20 20.62
C CYS A 148 1.54 5.31 19.52
N VAL A 149 1.96 5.91 18.41
CA VAL A 149 1.20 5.90 17.17
C VAL A 149 1.31 4.50 16.58
N GLN A 150 0.18 3.90 16.20
CA GLN A 150 0.19 2.73 15.35
C GLN A 150 0.41 3.21 13.91
N GLU A 151 1.51 2.77 13.28
CA GLU A 151 1.79 3.10 11.88
C GLU A 151 0.69 2.51 10.99
N PHE A 152 -0.08 3.36 10.30
CA PHE A 152 -1.04 2.88 9.31
C PHE A 152 -0.29 2.18 8.17
N THR A 153 -0.59 0.91 7.96
CA THR A 153 -0.02 0.10 6.87
C THR A 153 -1.11 -0.72 6.18
N ALA A 154 -1.38 -0.39 4.91
CA ALA A 154 -2.28 -1.16 4.06
C ALA A 154 -1.51 -2.11 3.14
N VAL A 155 -1.73 -3.42 3.28
CA VAL A 155 -1.09 -4.47 2.48
C VAL A 155 -2.07 -5.07 1.48
N PHE A 156 -1.93 -4.70 0.21
CA PHE A 156 -2.74 -5.22 -0.87
C PHE A 156 -2.12 -6.47 -1.48
N THR A 157 -2.94 -7.50 -1.61
CA THR A 157 -2.56 -8.78 -2.21
C THR A 157 -3.42 -9.09 -3.44
N ASN A 158 -3.24 -10.26 -4.04
CA ASN A 158 -4.08 -10.77 -5.11
C ASN A 158 -5.47 -11.26 -4.64
N LEU A 159 -5.82 -11.08 -3.36
CA LEU A 159 -7.11 -11.52 -2.76
C LEU A 159 -7.42 -12.99 -3.05
N GLY A 160 -6.40 -13.85 -2.91
CA GLY A 160 -6.51 -15.29 -3.17
C GLY A 160 -6.68 -15.70 -4.64
N LYS A 161 -6.76 -14.75 -5.59
CA LYS A 161 -6.98 -15.06 -7.02
C LYS A 161 -5.69 -15.45 -7.73
N SER A 162 -5.77 -16.48 -8.57
CA SER A 162 -4.64 -16.99 -9.37
C SER A 162 -5.02 -17.26 -10.82
N GLY A 163 -4.32 -16.65 -11.78
CA GLY A 163 -4.53 -16.84 -13.21
C GLY A 163 -4.59 -15.53 -13.99
N SER A 164 -5.38 -15.54 -15.06
CA SER A 164 -5.46 -14.42 -16.01
C SER A 164 -6.47 -13.35 -15.63
N GLN A 165 -7.34 -13.59 -14.64
CA GLN A 165 -8.33 -12.61 -14.18
C GLN A 165 -7.97 -12.14 -12.78
N GLY A 166 -8.26 -10.88 -12.47
CA GLY A 166 -8.17 -10.36 -11.11
C GLY A 166 -9.29 -10.88 -10.20
N PRO A 167 -9.25 -10.52 -8.91
CA PRO A 167 -10.28 -10.89 -7.94
C PRO A 167 -11.64 -10.27 -8.26
N ASP A 168 -12.70 -10.91 -7.76
CA ASP A 168 -14.08 -10.48 -7.99
C ASP A 168 -14.62 -9.64 -6.81
N ALA A 169 -14.11 -9.86 -5.60
CA ALA A 169 -14.50 -9.16 -4.37
C ALA A 169 -13.37 -9.20 -3.32
N VAL A 170 -13.45 -8.33 -2.30
CA VAL A 170 -12.53 -8.31 -1.14
C VAL A 170 -12.78 -9.47 -0.17
N GLY A 171 -14.03 -9.86 0.04
CA GLY A 171 -14.38 -10.88 1.06
C GLY A 171 -13.89 -10.48 2.46
N SER A 172 -13.41 -11.46 3.24
CA SER A 172 -12.84 -11.24 4.58
C SER A 172 -11.31 -11.04 4.58
N HIS A 173 -10.70 -10.83 3.41
CA HIS A 173 -9.23 -10.83 3.28
C HIS A 173 -8.55 -9.70 4.06
N TYR A 174 -9.24 -8.57 4.25
CA TYR A 174 -8.73 -7.41 4.98
C TYR A 174 -9.40 -7.17 6.32
N THR A 175 -10.25 -8.11 6.78
CA THR A 175 -10.93 -7.97 8.07
C THR A 175 -9.93 -7.81 9.21
N GLY A 176 -10.07 -6.75 10.00
CA GLY A 176 -9.18 -6.41 11.11
C GLY A 176 -7.80 -5.86 10.72
N GLN A 177 -7.56 -5.56 9.43
CA GLN A 177 -6.38 -4.83 8.98
C GLN A 177 -6.68 -3.32 8.90
N ASP A 178 -5.66 -2.47 8.82
CA ASP A 178 -5.82 -1.00 8.87
C ASP A 178 -6.71 -0.42 7.76
N HIS A 179 -6.87 -1.15 6.66
CA HIS A 179 -7.68 -0.77 5.51
C HIS A 179 -8.97 -1.60 5.36
N ASP A 180 -9.39 -2.27 6.44
CA ASP A 180 -10.69 -2.92 6.53
C ASP A 180 -11.83 -1.93 6.25
N GLY A 181 -12.83 -2.35 5.47
CA GLY A 181 -13.93 -1.50 5.03
C GLY A 181 -13.57 -0.36 4.06
N GLN A 182 -12.29 -0.15 3.74
CA GLN A 182 -11.84 0.96 2.86
C GLN A 182 -11.61 0.54 1.41
N VAL A 183 -11.83 -0.75 1.07
CA VAL A 183 -11.52 -1.31 -0.24
C VAL A 183 -12.75 -1.93 -0.89
N THR A 184 -12.97 -1.61 -2.17
CA THR A 184 -13.89 -2.33 -3.05
C THR A 184 -13.14 -2.92 -4.23
N VAL A 185 -13.76 -3.83 -4.99
CA VAL A 185 -13.13 -4.41 -6.19
C VAL A 185 -13.99 -4.13 -7.42
N SER A 186 -13.35 -3.72 -8.50
CA SER A 186 -13.98 -3.53 -9.81
C SER A 186 -13.06 -4.06 -10.90
N ASN A 187 -13.56 -5.01 -11.70
CA ASN A 187 -12.83 -5.63 -12.81
C ASN A 187 -11.41 -6.12 -12.43
N GLY A 188 -11.26 -6.79 -11.28
CA GLY A 188 -9.97 -7.28 -10.81
C GLY A 188 -9.04 -6.22 -10.20
N THR A 189 -9.49 -4.96 -10.11
CA THR A 189 -8.73 -3.86 -9.51
C THR A 189 -9.34 -3.49 -8.17
N GLN A 190 -8.51 -3.35 -7.16
CA GLN A 190 -8.91 -2.91 -5.82
C GLN A 190 -8.97 -1.39 -5.80
N LEU A 191 -10.09 -0.82 -5.37
CA LEU A 191 -10.29 0.61 -5.23
C LEU A 191 -10.22 0.94 -3.74
N TRP A 192 -9.13 1.57 -3.32
CA TRP A 192 -8.90 1.98 -1.94
C TRP A 192 -9.22 3.45 -1.77
N THR A 193 -10.03 3.76 -0.76
CA THR A 193 -10.33 5.14 -0.37
C THR A 193 -9.32 5.59 0.68
N VAL A 194 -8.54 6.63 0.37
CA VAL A 194 -7.50 7.15 1.26
C VAL A 194 -8.13 7.68 2.56
N PRO A 195 -7.77 7.17 3.75
CA PRO A 195 -8.44 7.51 5.01
C PRO A 195 -8.06 8.90 5.54
N ARG A 196 -6.87 9.40 5.18
CA ARG A 196 -6.35 10.71 5.63
C ARG A 196 -5.42 11.36 4.61
N THR A 197 -5.42 12.69 4.55
CA THR A 197 -4.48 13.44 3.72
C THR A 197 -3.09 13.40 4.33
N GLY A 198 -2.05 13.22 3.51
CA GLY A 198 -0.65 13.30 3.94
C GLY A 198 0.30 12.61 2.97
N GLU A 199 1.54 12.43 3.39
CA GLU A 199 2.56 11.71 2.66
C GLU A 199 2.48 10.20 2.96
N TYR A 200 2.49 9.40 1.91
CA TYR A 200 2.47 7.94 1.99
C TYR A 200 3.69 7.35 1.28
N ARG A 201 4.32 6.35 1.90
CA ARG A 201 5.31 5.49 1.27
C ARG A 201 4.62 4.33 0.61
N ILE A 202 4.79 4.19 -0.71
CA ILE A 202 4.19 3.11 -1.49
C ILE A 202 5.29 2.21 -2.02
N GLU A 203 5.20 0.94 -1.68
CA GLU A 203 6.01 -0.14 -2.21
C GLU A 203 5.15 -1.02 -3.12
N ALA A 204 5.53 -1.14 -4.39
CA ALA A 204 4.89 -2.01 -5.38
C ALA A 204 5.85 -3.12 -5.81
N ILE A 205 5.38 -4.36 -5.76
CA ILE A 205 6.14 -5.56 -6.14
C ILE A 205 5.43 -6.26 -7.30
N GLY A 206 6.13 -6.44 -8.41
CA GLY A 206 5.64 -7.17 -9.59
C GLY A 206 5.67 -8.68 -9.36
N ALA A 207 4.81 -9.41 -10.06
CA ALA A 207 4.72 -10.86 -9.89
C ALA A 207 5.82 -11.61 -10.64
N SER A 208 6.19 -12.78 -10.13
CA SER A 208 7.09 -13.70 -10.81
C SER A 208 6.46 -14.33 -12.06
N GLY A 209 7.30 -14.64 -13.05
CA GLY A 209 6.92 -15.47 -14.18
C GLY A 209 6.73 -16.94 -13.79
N GLY A 210 6.09 -17.71 -14.68
CA GLY A 210 6.04 -19.16 -14.54
C GLY A 210 7.26 -19.83 -15.14
N TYR A 211 7.43 -21.12 -14.83
CA TYR A 211 8.45 -21.99 -15.42
C TYR A 211 7.83 -23.31 -15.86
N ASP A 212 8.51 -24.02 -16.77
CA ASP A 212 8.11 -25.36 -17.21
C ASP A 212 8.95 -26.46 -16.52
N GLU A 213 8.46 -27.71 -16.53
CA GLU A 213 9.10 -28.83 -15.83
C GLU A 213 10.47 -29.23 -16.37
N ASP A 214 10.74 -28.98 -17.65
CA ASP A 214 12.00 -29.30 -18.33
C ASP A 214 13.08 -28.22 -18.10
N SER A 215 12.77 -27.13 -17.39
CA SER A 215 13.79 -26.19 -16.94
C SER A 215 14.51 -26.73 -15.71
N ASP A 216 15.83 -26.62 -15.63
CA ASP A 216 16.57 -26.96 -14.42
C ASP A 216 16.27 -25.91 -13.33
N ILE A 217 16.14 -24.64 -13.73
CA ILE A 217 15.64 -23.58 -12.86
C ILE A 217 14.14 -23.70 -12.62
N LYS A 218 13.73 -23.70 -11.35
CA LYS A 218 12.33 -23.87 -10.91
C LYS A 218 11.68 -22.55 -10.49
N ASN A 219 12.05 -21.48 -11.17
CA ASN A 219 11.53 -20.13 -11.03
C ASN A 219 11.42 -19.48 -12.41
N GLY A 220 10.47 -18.56 -12.57
CA GLY A 220 10.37 -17.75 -13.78
C GLY A 220 11.28 -16.53 -13.73
N GLY A 221 11.08 -15.61 -14.67
CA GLY A 221 11.58 -14.25 -14.55
C GLY A 221 11.12 -13.62 -13.23
N ARG A 222 11.99 -12.83 -12.61
CA ARG A 222 11.73 -12.18 -11.33
C ARG A 222 11.00 -10.84 -11.54
N GLY A 223 10.01 -10.53 -10.72
CA GLY A 223 9.33 -9.23 -10.71
C GLY A 223 10.19 -8.14 -10.07
N ALA A 224 9.94 -6.88 -10.41
CA ALA A 224 10.64 -5.73 -9.84
C ALA A 224 10.01 -5.30 -8.51
N ARG A 225 10.75 -4.55 -7.70
CA ARG A 225 10.28 -3.86 -6.50
C ARG A 225 10.53 -2.36 -6.68
N MET A 226 9.49 -1.57 -6.54
CA MET A 226 9.52 -0.12 -6.74
C MET A 226 9.00 0.55 -5.47
N ILE A 227 9.72 1.55 -4.97
CA ILE A 227 9.32 2.26 -3.74
C ILE A 227 9.45 3.76 -3.97
N GLY A 228 8.47 4.54 -3.52
CA GLY A 228 8.53 6.00 -3.51
C GLY A 228 7.53 6.62 -2.54
N ASN A 229 7.70 7.90 -2.25
CA ASN A 229 6.78 8.68 -1.44
C ASN A 229 5.83 9.51 -2.32
N PHE A 230 4.58 9.64 -1.86
CA PHE A 230 3.49 10.28 -2.60
C PHE A 230 2.55 11.03 -1.65
N ASN A 231 2.16 12.24 -2.04
CA ASN A 231 1.09 12.97 -1.35
C ASN A 231 -0.28 12.52 -1.85
N LEU A 232 -1.09 11.98 -0.94
CA LEU A 232 -2.45 11.53 -1.21
C LEU A 232 -3.45 12.36 -0.40
N SER A 233 -4.63 12.60 -0.97
CA SER A 233 -5.69 13.34 -0.28
C SER A 233 -6.73 12.40 0.31
N LYS A 234 -7.27 12.74 1.50
CA LYS A 234 -8.40 12.02 2.08
C LYS A 234 -9.54 11.91 1.06
N ASN A 235 -10.20 10.75 1.04
CA ASN A 235 -11.27 10.39 0.10
C ASN A 235 -10.84 10.26 -1.37
N GLU A 236 -9.56 10.45 -1.69
CA GLU A 236 -9.03 10.10 -3.00
C GLU A 236 -9.14 8.59 -3.21
N ILE A 237 -9.55 8.18 -4.42
CA ILE A 237 -9.58 6.75 -4.80
C ILE A 237 -8.28 6.37 -5.48
N ILE A 238 -7.55 5.45 -4.86
CA ILE A 238 -6.36 4.81 -5.42
C ILE A 238 -6.74 3.44 -5.96
N ARG A 239 -6.41 3.21 -7.23
CA ARG A 239 -6.61 1.94 -7.92
C ARG A 239 -5.36 1.08 -7.77
N VAL A 240 -5.51 -0.06 -7.12
CA VAL A 240 -4.46 -1.04 -6.87
C VAL A 240 -4.75 -2.31 -7.66
N LEU A 241 -3.94 -2.59 -8.67
CA LEU A 241 -3.96 -3.86 -9.39
C LEU A 241 -2.74 -4.67 -8.99
N VAL A 242 -2.97 -5.84 -8.38
CA VAL A 242 -1.89 -6.73 -7.95
C VAL A 242 -1.63 -7.78 -9.04
N GLY A 243 -0.41 -7.77 -9.58
CA GLY A 243 0.01 -8.73 -10.59
C GLY A 243 -0.06 -10.16 -10.06
N GLN A 244 -0.43 -11.12 -10.90
CA GLN A 244 -0.45 -12.53 -10.52
C GLN A 244 0.71 -13.30 -11.13
N LYS A 245 1.09 -14.40 -10.49
CA LYS A 245 2.21 -15.23 -10.91
C LYS A 245 1.86 -15.94 -12.22
N GLY A 246 2.83 -16.00 -13.13
CA GLY A 246 2.70 -16.80 -14.34
C GLY A 246 2.49 -18.28 -14.02
N ARG A 247 1.48 -18.91 -14.60
CA ARG A 247 1.16 -20.33 -14.36
C ARG A 247 1.88 -21.24 -15.35
N ARG A 248 2.28 -22.38 -14.84
CA ARG A 248 2.73 -23.54 -15.62
C ARG A 248 1.54 -24.29 -16.21
N ARG A 249 1.70 -24.82 -17.42
CA ARG A 249 0.75 -25.78 -17.99
C ARG A 249 1.08 -27.22 -17.55
N LYS A 250 0.09 -27.93 -16.99
CA LYS A 250 0.20 -29.32 -16.49
C LYS A 250 -0.32 -30.40 -17.47
N ASN A 251 -0.03 -30.32 -18.77
CA ASN A 251 -0.37 -31.42 -19.70
C ASN A 251 0.89 -32.03 -20.31
N ASN A 252 1.01 -33.37 -20.24
CA ASN A 252 2.17 -34.21 -20.62
C ASN A 252 2.78 -33.96 -22.02
N THR A 253 2.09 -33.26 -22.92
CA THR A 253 2.56 -33.01 -24.30
C THR A 253 2.87 -31.54 -24.60
N LYS A 254 2.71 -30.61 -23.63
CA LYS A 254 2.66 -29.16 -23.88
C LYS A 254 3.34 -28.31 -22.78
N LYS A 255 4.68 -28.22 -22.80
CA LYS A 255 5.49 -27.55 -21.76
C LYS A 255 5.84 -26.10 -22.13
N THR A 256 5.19 -25.14 -21.47
CA THR A 256 5.47 -23.69 -21.54
C THR A 256 4.91 -23.02 -20.29
N ALA A 257 5.30 -21.77 -20.05
CA ALA A 257 4.82 -20.95 -18.95
C ALA A 257 4.45 -19.53 -19.40
N GLY A 258 3.48 -18.94 -18.71
CA GLY A 258 3.14 -17.53 -18.90
C GLY A 258 4.02 -16.58 -18.09
N GLY A 259 4.00 -15.30 -18.47
CA GLY A 259 4.65 -14.24 -17.71
C GLY A 259 3.83 -13.83 -16.49
N GLY A 260 4.52 -13.26 -15.52
CA GLY A 260 3.93 -12.63 -14.35
C GLY A 260 3.28 -11.30 -14.69
N GLY A 261 2.25 -10.96 -13.94
CA GLY A 261 1.58 -9.68 -13.98
C GLY A 261 2.41 -8.53 -13.44
N GLY A 262 2.25 -7.35 -14.03
CA GLY A 262 2.70 -6.11 -13.39
C GLY A 262 1.79 -5.74 -12.23
N THR A 263 2.31 -4.97 -11.28
CA THR A 263 1.56 -4.44 -10.14
C THR A 263 1.47 -2.93 -10.27
N PHE A 264 0.26 -2.38 -10.19
CA PHE A 264 -0.03 -0.99 -10.55
C PHE A 264 -0.72 -0.28 -9.39
N VAL A 265 -0.23 0.92 -9.07
CA VAL A 265 -0.87 1.86 -8.15
C VAL A 265 -1.12 3.14 -8.93
N VAL A 266 -2.40 3.47 -9.12
CA VAL A 266 -2.86 4.46 -10.10
C VAL A 266 -3.95 5.33 -9.47
N ARG A 267 -3.82 6.65 -9.60
CA ARG A 267 -4.86 7.60 -9.18
C ARG A 267 -6.11 7.45 -10.06
N GLY A 268 -7.29 7.77 -9.53
CA GLY A 268 -8.59 7.65 -10.22
C GLY A 268 -8.68 8.29 -11.63
N SER A 269 -7.83 9.28 -11.94
CA SER A 269 -7.66 9.89 -13.27
C SER A 269 -6.87 9.04 -14.28
N ASN A 270 -6.57 7.77 -13.97
CA ASN A 270 -5.62 6.93 -14.72
C ASN A 270 -4.21 7.54 -14.79
N THR A 271 -3.81 8.24 -13.73
CA THR A 271 -2.44 8.77 -13.59
C THR A 271 -1.63 7.75 -12.78
N PRO A 272 -0.60 7.10 -13.37
CA PRO A 272 0.20 6.13 -12.64
C PRO A 272 1.02 6.83 -11.56
N LEU A 273 1.01 6.31 -10.34
CA LEU A 273 1.89 6.74 -9.26
C LEU A 273 3.17 5.90 -9.30
N ILE A 274 2.98 4.58 -9.21
CA ILE A 274 4.05 3.60 -9.19
C ILE A 274 3.58 2.27 -9.79
N ILE A 275 4.44 1.65 -10.60
CA ILE A 275 4.15 0.40 -11.30
C ILE A 275 5.41 -0.46 -11.26
N ALA A 276 5.28 -1.70 -10.79
CA ALA A 276 6.35 -2.68 -10.79
C ALA A 276 6.12 -3.73 -11.89
N GLY A 277 7.14 -3.92 -12.74
CA GLY A 277 7.11 -4.91 -13.81
C GLY A 277 7.09 -6.35 -13.29
N GLY A 278 6.33 -7.21 -13.96
CA GLY A 278 6.31 -8.65 -13.73
C GLY A 278 7.39 -9.37 -14.54
N GLY A 279 7.81 -10.53 -14.07
CA GLY A 279 8.83 -11.33 -14.74
C GLY A 279 8.30 -12.13 -15.93
N GLY A 280 9.15 -12.41 -16.93
CA GLY A 280 8.81 -13.25 -18.07
C GLY A 280 8.70 -14.74 -17.71
N GLY A 281 7.91 -15.49 -18.46
CA GLY A 281 7.85 -16.93 -18.34
C GLY A 281 9.12 -17.58 -18.87
N ILE A 282 9.45 -18.77 -18.36
CA ILE A 282 10.68 -19.50 -18.73
C ILE A 282 10.35 -20.86 -19.35
N ARG A 283 11.15 -21.25 -20.35
CA ARG A 283 11.09 -22.56 -21.00
C ARG A 283 12.47 -23.22 -21.18
N LYS A 284 12.67 -24.41 -20.61
CA LYS A 284 13.86 -25.28 -20.70
C LYS A 284 15.18 -24.57 -20.43
N MET A 285 15.17 -23.62 -19.50
CA MET A 285 16.38 -22.88 -19.14
C MET A 285 17.12 -23.63 -18.04
N SER A 286 18.45 -23.66 -18.16
CA SER A 286 19.36 -24.21 -17.15
C SER A 286 19.86 -23.14 -16.18
N GLU A 287 19.69 -21.85 -16.52
CA GLU A 287 20.14 -20.71 -15.72
C GLU A 287 19.21 -19.50 -15.89
N GLN A 288 19.19 -18.62 -14.89
CA GLN A 288 18.43 -17.38 -14.96
C GLN A 288 19.09 -16.43 -15.97
N HIS A 289 18.29 -15.77 -16.79
CA HIS A 289 18.78 -14.77 -17.73
C HIS A 289 18.16 -13.41 -17.40
N LEU A 290 18.99 -12.36 -17.30
CA LEU A 290 18.55 -11.01 -16.90
C LEU A 290 17.43 -10.46 -17.79
N GLY A 291 17.47 -10.80 -19.08
CA GLY A 291 16.40 -10.44 -20.02
C GLY A 291 15.02 -11.01 -19.67
N CYS A 292 14.92 -12.06 -18.85
CA CYS A 292 13.64 -12.60 -18.37
C CYS A 292 13.10 -11.83 -17.16
N ASP A 293 13.95 -11.13 -16.44
CA ASP A 293 13.57 -10.39 -15.24
C ASP A 293 12.96 -9.04 -15.60
N ALA A 294 12.11 -8.54 -14.71
CA ALA A 294 11.51 -7.23 -14.83
C ALA A 294 12.57 -6.12 -14.70
N SER A 295 12.35 -5.07 -15.47
CA SER A 295 13.21 -3.87 -15.50
C SER A 295 12.67 -2.82 -14.53
N ILE A 296 13.57 -2.11 -13.84
CA ILE A 296 13.21 -0.91 -13.06
C ILE A 296 12.99 0.32 -13.96
N ASN A 297 13.40 0.25 -15.23
CA ASN A 297 13.18 1.29 -16.21
C ASN A 297 11.79 1.16 -16.83
N THR A 298 11.35 2.23 -17.50
CA THR A 298 10.06 2.28 -18.21
C THR A 298 9.95 1.26 -19.35
N THR A 299 11.05 0.77 -19.89
CA THR A 299 11.07 -0.20 -20.99
C THR A 299 11.09 -1.64 -20.48
N GLY A 300 10.33 -2.50 -21.16
CA GLY A 300 10.37 -3.94 -20.93
C GLY A 300 11.58 -4.60 -21.60
N SER A 301 11.87 -5.84 -21.21
CA SER A 301 12.99 -6.62 -21.73
C SER A 301 12.59 -7.46 -22.96
N ALA A 302 13.59 -7.83 -23.77
CA ALA A 302 13.39 -8.64 -24.96
C ALA A 302 13.19 -10.15 -24.67
N GLY A 303 13.62 -10.62 -23.50
CA GLY A 303 13.71 -12.05 -23.18
C GLY A 303 14.99 -12.69 -23.74
N TYR A 304 14.99 -14.02 -23.85
CA TYR A 304 16.11 -14.81 -24.35
C TYR A 304 15.65 -15.76 -25.47
N ASN A 305 16.48 -15.91 -26.51
CA ASN A 305 16.16 -16.66 -27.74
C ASN A 305 14.83 -16.24 -28.37
N THR A 306 14.66 -14.92 -28.56
CA THR A 306 13.45 -14.33 -29.14
C THR A 306 13.68 -13.97 -30.61
N LEU A 307 12.62 -14.12 -31.43
CA LEU A 307 12.61 -13.71 -32.85
C LEU A 307 12.32 -12.20 -33.01
N LEU A 308 11.96 -11.55 -31.91
CA LEU A 308 11.68 -10.13 -31.80
C LEU A 308 12.90 -9.47 -31.17
N GLY A 309 13.29 -8.29 -31.65
CA GLY A 309 14.36 -7.48 -31.09
C GLY A 309 14.06 -6.97 -29.66
N THR A 310 14.47 -5.75 -29.35
CA THR A 310 14.29 -5.10 -28.03
C THR A 310 12.86 -5.25 -27.47
N GLY A 311 12.74 -5.31 -26.14
CA GLY A 311 11.46 -5.41 -25.42
C GLY A 311 10.48 -4.30 -25.75
N GLY A 312 9.21 -4.44 -25.33
CA GLY A 312 8.19 -3.42 -25.58
C GLY A 312 8.63 -2.04 -25.05
N SER A 313 8.71 -1.06 -25.96
CA SER A 313 8.95 0.36 -25.67
C SER A 313 7.65 1.19 -25.61
N SER A 314 6.49 0.52 -25.57
CA SER A 314 5.15 1.10 -25.84
C SER A 314 4.36 1.52 -24.59
N GLY A 315 5.04 2.23 -23.69
CA GLY A 315 4.42 3.03 -22.63
C GLY A 315 4.03 4.44 -23.09
N ARG A 316 4.35 4.82 -24.34
CA ARG A 316 4.01 6.12 -24.95
C ARG A 316 2.99 5.97 -26.08
N LYS A 317 2.22 7.05 -26.30
CA LYS A 317 1.20 7.22 -27.35
C LYS A 317 1.67 6.63 -28.70
N GLY A 318 0.74 5.97 -29.40
CA GLY A 318 0.95 5.48 -30.75
C GLY A 318 1.32 6.60 -31.72
N ASN A 319 2.56 6.55 -32.18
CA ASN A 319 3.12 6.96 -33.46
C ASN A 319 4.62 6.87 -33.20
N THR A 320 5.33 5.90 -33.72
CA THR A 320 5.77 5.91 -35.11
C THR A 320 5.98 4.47 -35.61
N THR A 321 5.62 4.22 -36.86
CA THR A 321 6.53 3.48 -37.73
C THR A 321 7.87 4.20 -37.63
N ASP A 322 8.88 3.68 -36.91
CA ASP A 322 10.30 3.97 -37.17
C ASP A 322 11.23 3.25 -36.17
N ASP A 323 12.05 2.37 -36.75
CA ASP A 323 13.51 2.50 -36.76
C ASP A 323 14.14 3.33 -35.62
N HIS A 324 14.42 2.70 -34.46
CA HIS A 324 15.51 3.15 -33.61
C HIS A 324 16.24 1.97 -32.97
N LYS A 325 17.37 1.65 -33.59
CA LYS A 325 18.54 1.06 -32.94
C LYS A 325 18.96 1.95 -31.76
N SER A 326 18.80 1.46 -30.53
CA SER A 326 19.62 1.76 -29.32
C SER A 326 18.80 1.27 -28.10
N VAL A 327 19.32 0.64 -27.06
CA VAL A 327 20.64 0.69 -26.41
C VAL A 327 20.94 -0.72 -25.86
N VAL A 328 22.15 -1.23 -26.14
CA VAL A 328 22.80 -2.44 -25.59
C VAL A 328 22.06 -3.77 -25.82
N ALA A 329 22.19 -4.29 -27.04
CA ALA A 329 22.08 -5.72 -27.32
C ALA A 329 23.32 -6.45 -26.76
N LEU A 330 23.33 -6.78 -25.48
CA LEU A 330 24.25 -7.81 -24.99
C LEU A 330 23.61 -9.18 -25.20
N VAL A 331 24.14 -9.87 -26.23
CA VAL A 331 24.12 -11.33 -26.44
C VAL A 331 22.79 -11.99 -26.85
N ALA A 332 22.07 -11.43 -27.83
CA ALA A 332 21.16 -12.25 -28.64
C ALA A 332 21.41 -11.98 -30.12
N LYS A 333 22.10 -12.90 -30.81
CA LYS A 333 22.18 -12.88 -32.28
C LYS A 333 20.74 -12.95 -32.82
N PRO A 334 20.25 -11.96 -33.58
CA PRO A 334 18.93 -12.05 -34.19
C PRO A 334 18.92 -13.22 -35.17
N LEU A 335 18.00 -14.17 -34.99
CA LEU A 335 17.83 -15.29 -35.91
C LEU A 335 17.39 -14.77 -37.29
N LYS A 336 17.94 -15.35 -38.36
CA LYS A 336 17.54 -15.01 -39.74
C LYS A 336 16.06 -15.37 -39.94
N ARG A 337 15.32 -14.48 -40.63
CA ARG A 337 13.87 -14.61 -40.92
C ARG A 337 13.50 -15.94 -41.62
N SER A 338 14.46 -16.58 -42.29
CA SER A 338 14.35 -17.89 -42.95
C SER A 338 14.27 -19.09 -42.00
N GLU A 339 14.67 -18.95 -40.72
CA GLU A 339 14.69 -20.03 -39.72
C GLU A 339 13.46 -20.02 -38.80
N ALA A 340 12.60 -19.02 -38.91
CA ALA A 340 11.43 -18.81 -38.05
C ALA A 340 10.30 -19.84 -38.30
N LYS A 341 10.46 -21.06 -37.75
CA LYS A 341 9.41 -22.10 -37.71
C LYS A 341 8.31 -21.76 -36.68
N GLY A 342 7.56 -20.67 -36.92
CA GLY A 342 6.22 -20.34 -36.37
C GLY A 342 6.00 -20.22 -34.83
N GLY A 343 5.23 -19.21 -34.41
CA GLY A 343 4.44 -19.12 -33.15
C GLY A 343 5.21 -18.86 -31.83
N GLY A 344 5.56 -17.61 -31.52
CA GLY A 344 6.11 -17.26 -30.20
C GLY A 344 5.06 -17.23 -29.07
N GLY A 345 5.53 -16.96 -27.85
CA GLY A 345 4.66 -16.57 -26.74
C GLY A 345 4.04 -15.20 -26.96
N GLY A 346 2.99 -14.87 -26.21
CA GLY A 346 2.39 -13.53 -26.20
C GLY A 346 3.21 -12.59 -25.32
N GLY A 347 3.39 -11.35 -25.75
CA GLY A 347 3.93 -10.29 -24.89
C GLY A 347 2.98 -9.94 -23.74
N GLY A 348 3.54 -9.36 -22.68
CA GLY A 348 2.77 -8.83 -21.56
C GLY A 348 2.07 -7.52 -21.91
N GLY A 349 1.02 -7.17 -21.16
CA GLY A 349 0.34 -5.90 -21.27
C GLY A 349 1.16 -4.77 -20.64
N GLY A 350 1.13 -3.60 -21.27
CA GLY A 350 1.66 -2.35 -20.72
C GLY A 350 0.60 -1.56 -19.95
N PHE A 351 0.91 -0.33 -19.56
CA PHE A 351 -0.06 0.56 -18.95
C PHE A 351 -1.15 0.99 -19.96
N LEU A 352 -0.72 1.48 -21.13
CA LEU A 352 -1.62 2.03 -22.15
C LEU A 352 -2.08 1.03 -23.21
N SER A 353 -1.31 -0.05 -23.42
CA SER A 353 -1.48 -0.92 -24.58
C SER A 353 -1.39 -2.40 -24.23
N ASN A 354 -2.08 -3.22 -25.01
CA ASN A 354 -1.98 -4.66 -24.95
C ASN A 354 -0.60 -5.14 -25.42
N GLY A 355 -0.22 -6.34 -24.98
CA GLY A 355 1.00 -6.99 -25.45
C GLY A 355 0.97 -7.28 -26.95
N LYS A 356 2.15 -7.43 -27.54
CA LYS A 356 2.31 -7.78 -28.96
C LYS A 356 2.56 -9.27 -29.14
N THR A 357 2.22 -9.78 -30.32
CA THR A 357 2.54 -11.18 -30.68
C THR A 357 3.71 -11.25 -31.64
N ALA A 358 4.54 -12.28 -31.53
CA ALA A 358 5.63 -12.52 -32.47
C ALA A 358 5.11 -12.82 -33.89
N PRO A 359 5.68 -12.19 -34.94
CA PRO A 359 5.30 -12.43 -36.34
C PRO A 359 5.67 -13.86 -36.76
N GLY A 360 4.81 -14.52 -37.55
CA GLY A 360 5.10 -15.86 -38.09
C GLY A 360 4.10 -16.35 -39.15
N LYS A 361 4.54 -17.28 -40.01
CA LYS A 361 3.79 -17.79 -41.19
C LYS A 361 2.47 -18.54 -40.88
N LYS A 362 2.15 -18.85 -39.61
CA LYS A 362 0.88 -19.50 -39.19
C LYS A 362 0.31 -18.75 -37.99
N ARG A 363 -1.03 -18.63 -37.94
CA ARG A 363 -1.81 -17.86 -36.94
C ARG A 363 -1.19 -17.91 -35.53
N PRO A 364 -1.01 -16.75 -34.86
CA PRO A 364 -0.52 -16.69 -33.49
C PRO A 364 -1.40 -17.51 -32.55
N ARG A 365 -0.77 -18.29 -31.65
CA ARG A 365 -1.49 -19.21 -30.74
C ARG A 365 -1.41 -18.83 -29.26
N GLY A 366 -0.44 -18.04 -28.81
CA GLY A 366 -0.46 -17.43 -27.47
C GLY A 366 -1.29 -16.15 -27.50
N LYS A 367 -2.26 -15.97 -26.60
CA LYS A 367 -2.93 -14.67 -26.50
C LYS A 367 -2.04 -13.73 -25.69
N VAL A 368 -1.97 -12.48 -26.12
CA VAL A 368 -1.24 -11.41 -25.43
C VAL A 368 -1.93 -11.04 -24.12
N GLY A 369 -1.17 -10.50 -23.16
CA GLY A 369 -1.76 -9.85 -22.00
C GLY A 369 -2.42 -8.53 -22.41
N LYS A 370 -3.57 -8.20 -21.81
CA LYS A 370 -4.19 -6.89 -21.97
C LYS A 370 -3.48 -5.86 -21.10
N GLY A 371 -3.43 -4.62 -21.57
CA GLY A 371 -2.88 -3.52 -20.80
C GLY A 371 -3.78 -3.14 -19.62
N TYR A 372 -3.24 -2.38 -18.68
CA TYR A 372 -3.97 -1.92 -17.48
C TYR A 372 -5.28 -1.24 -17.86
N LEU A 373 -5.25 -0.27 -18.78
CA LEU A 373 -6.44 0.45 -19.24
C LEU A 373 -7.44 -0.42 -20.03
N GLN A 374 -7.04 -1.62 -20.44
CA GLN A 374 -7.91 -2.60 -21.11
C GLN A 374 -8.39 -3.70 -20.14
N GLY A 375 -8.30 -3.45 -18.83
CA GLY A 375 -8.75 -4.35 -17.77
C GLY A 375 -7.69 -5.36 -17.32
N GLY A 376 -6.45 -5.26 -17.80
CA GLY A 376 -5.31 -6.03 -17.28
C GLY A 376 -5.40 -7.55 -17.44
N GLU A 377 -6.33 -8.10 -18.22
CA GLU A 377 -6.48 -9.55 -18.38
C GLU A 377 -5.18 -10.23 -18.84
N GLY A 378 -4.74 -11.27 -18.15
CA GLY A 378 -3.59 -12.08 -18.52
C GLY A 378 -3.78 -12.85 -19.83
N GLY A 379 -2.70 -13.09 -20.54
CA GLY A 379 -2.72 -13.85 -21.79
C GLY A 379 -3.10 -15.32 -21.57
N LYS A 380 -3.88 -15.87 -22.51
CA LYS A 380 -4.30 -17.27 -22.53
C LYS A 380 -3.09 -18.19 -22.40
N TYR A 381 -3.26 -19.31 -21.69
CA TYR A 381 -2.20 -20.30 -21.36
C TYR A 381 -1.22 -19.82 -20.29
N GLY A 382 -1.76 -19.32 -19.17
CA GLY A 382 -1.02 -19.15 -17.93
C GLY A 382 -0.36 -17.80 -17.74
N GLY A 383 -0.68 -16.77 -18.53
CA GLY A 383 -0.31 -15.41 -18.17
C GLY A 383 -1.01 -15.01 -16.86
N GLY A 384 -0.24 -14.47 -15.92
CA GLY A 384 -0.81 -13.79 -14.76
C GLY A 384 -1.58 -12.55 -15.20
N PHE A 385 -2.42 -11.98 -14.34
CA PHE A 385 -3.13 -10.72 -14.62
C PHE A 385 -2.16 -9.61 -15.05
N GLY A 386 -2.21 -9.21 -16.32
CA GLY A 386 -1.31 -8.26 -17.00
C GLY A 386 -0.14 -8.92 -17.74
N GLY A 387 0.16 -10.18 -17.42
CA GLY A 387 1.21 -11.00 -18.02
C GLY A 387 0.81 -11.64 -19.35
N GLY A 388 1.79 -11.87 -20.21
CA GLY A 388 1.64 -12.53 -21.50
C GLY A 388 1.41 -14.03 -21.38
N GLY A 389 0.62 -14.59 -22.28
CA GLY A 389 0.31 -16.02 -22.31
C GLY A 389 1.38 -16.83 -23.03
N GLY A 390 1.64 -18.06 -22.57
CA GLY A 390 2.52 -18.99 -23.29
C GLY A 390 1.94 -19.43 -24.64
N GLY A 391 2.79 -19.81 -25.59
CA GLY A 391 2.36 -20.39 -26.86
C GLY A 391 2.00 -21.89 -26.72
N ARG A 392 0.97 -22.38 -27.41
CA ARG A 392 0.60 -23.83 -27.44
C ARG A 392 1.78 -24.66 -28.03
N ASN A 393 2.65 -25.16 -27.15
CA ASN A 393 3.92 -25.90 -27.40
C ASN A 393 5.11 -25.04 -27.83
N LYS A 394 5.09 -23.75 -27.50
CA LYS A 394 6.04 -22.77 -28.03
C LYS A 394 6.48 -21.78 -26.95
N GLY A 395 7.03 -20.65 -27.36
CA GLY A 395 7.69 -19.68 -26.48
C GLY A 395 6.87 -19.25 -25.26
N ALA A 396 7.61 -18.86 -24.22
CA ALA A 396 7.05 -18.42 -22.95
C ALA A 396 6.44 -17.01 -23.04
N GLY A 397 5.53 -16.68 -22.13
CA GLY A 397 4.87 -15.37 -22.10
C GLY A 397 5.76 -14.25 -21.57
N GLY A 398 5.62 -13.02 -22.07
CA GLY A 398 6.31 -11.84 -21.51
C GLY A 398 5.65 -11.35 -20.21
N GLY A 399 6.41 -10.66 -19.35
CA GLY A 399 5.89 -10.05 -18.13
C GLY A 399 5.07 -8.79 -18.41
N GLY A 400 4.06 -8.50 -17.60
CA GLY A 400 3.29 -7.25 -17.65
C GLY A 400 3.99 -6.10 -16.93
N GLY A 401 3.57 -4.86 -17.11
CA GLY A 401 4.15 -3.71 -16.41
C GLY A 401 3.77 -2.37 -17.01
N TYR A 402 4.58 -1.34 -16.76
CA TYR A 402 4.43 -0.03 -17.41
C TYR A 402 4.58 -0.17 -18.93
N CYS A 403 5.62 -0.89 -19.35
CA CYS A 403 5.70 -1.53 -20.66
C CYS A 403 5.65 -3.05 -20.49
N GLY A 404 4.97 -3.73 -21.41
CA GLY A 404 5.01 -5.19 -21.46
C GLY A 404 6.35 -5.71 -21.98
N GLY A 405 6.81 -6.85 -21.45
CA GLY A 405 7.94 -7.59 -21.97
C GLY A 405 7.57 -8.43 -23.20
N ASN A 406 8.58 -8.77 -24.01
CA ASN A 406 8.37 -9.55 -25.23
C ASN A 406 8.00 -11.01 -24.94
N GLY A 407 7.26 -11.63 -25.85
CA GLY A 407 7.06 -13.08 -25.82
C GLY A 407 8.33 -13.84 -26.22
N GLY A 408 8.59 -14.97 -25.58
CA GLY A 408 9.69 -15.87 -25.91
C GLY A 408 9.58 -16.45 -27.33
N GLY A 409 10.71 -16.78 -27.95
CA GLY A 409 10.76 -17.43 -29.26
C GLY A 409 10.36 -18.91 -29.21
N ASN A 410 10.31 -19.56 -30.38
CA ASN A 410 9.92 -20.98 -30.48
C ASN A 410 11.12 -21.96 -30.30
N ASN A 411 12.25 -21.49 -29.78
CA ASN A 411 13.47 -22.31 -29.58
C ASN A 411 13.38 -23.19 -28.34
N THR A 412 14.06 -24.33 -28.35
CA THR A 412 14.03 -25.33 -27.26
C THR A 412 14.24 -24.68 -25.89
N LYS A 413 15.26 -23.81 -25.75
CA LYS A 413 15.50 -22.96 -24.58
C LYS A 413 15.10 -21.51 -24.86
N SER A 414 14.19 -20.91 -24.09
CA SER A 414 13.75 -19.52 -24.30
C SER A 414 13.09 -18.95 -23.05
N CYS A 415 13.10 -17.62 -22.90
CA CYS A 415 12.22 -16.94 -21.96
C CYS A 415 11.53 -15.73 -22.60
N GLY A 416 10.34 -15.40 -22.09
CA GLY A 416 9.75 -14.09 -22.34
C GLY A 416 10.53 -13.01 -21.60
N GLY A 417 10.46 -11.79 -22.09
CA GLY A 417 11.05 -10.65 -21.41
C GLY A 417 10.24 -10.19 -20.21
N GLY A 418 10.89 -9.70 -19.16
CA GLY A 418 10.19 -9.04 -18.06
C GLY A 418 9.60 -7.68 -18.47
N GLY A 419 8.58 -7.22 -17.75
CA GLY A 419 7.96 -5.92 -17.97
C GLY A 419 8.82 -4.77 -17.44
N GLY A 420 8.57 -3.57 -17.98
CA GLY A 420 9.14 -2.32 -17.46
C GLY A 420 8.35 -1.80 -16.26
N SER A 421 9.00 -0.97 -15.46
CA SER A 421 8.45 -0.35 -14.24
C SER A 421 8.36 1.17 -14.39
N PHE A 422 7.67 1.83 -13.46
CA PHE A 422 7.52 3.28 -13.43
C PHE A 422 7.40 3.76 -11.99
N ASN A 423 8.02 4.88 -11.65
CA ASN A 423 7.93 5.48 -10.32
C ASN A 423 8.07 7.00 -10.45
N ASN A 424 7.00 7.72 -10.09
CA ASN A 424 6.97 9.19 -10.10
C ASN A 424 7.00 9.78 -8.68
N GLY A 425 7.33 8.97 -7.66
CA GLY A 425 7.44 9.41 -6.28
C GLY A 425 8.80 10.02 -5.97
N THR A 426 8.91 10.67 -4.82
CA THR A 426 10.19 11.09 -4.23
C THR A 426 10.81 9.94 -3.42
N ASN A 427 12.05 10.10 -2.94
CA ASN A 427 12.76 9.12 -2.10
C ASN A 427 12.71 7.68 -2.65
N GLN A 428 13.06 7.54 -3.93
CA GLN A 428 12.91 6.28 -4.64
C GLN A 428 13.93 5.23 -4.21
N GLN A 429 13.46 4.00 -4.03
CA GLN A 429 14.31 2.82 -3.82
C GLN A 429 13.78 1.70 -4.73
N ASN A 430 14.40 1.55 -5.89
CA ASN A 430 13.96 0.62 -6.91
C ASN A 430 14.96 -0.53 -7.04
N GLU A 431 14.46 -1.75 -7.04
CA GLU A 431 15.25 -2.96 -7.10
C GLU A 431 14.71 -3.86 -8.21
N CYS A 432 15.55 -4.15 -9.19
CA CYS A 432 15.20 -5.09 -10.24
C CYS A 432 15.24 -6.52 -9.69
N CYS A 433 14.44 -7.40 -10.31
CA CYS A 433 14.60 -8.84 -10.12
C CYS A 433 14.42 -9.33 -8.65
N TYR A 434 13.50 -8.72 -7.90
CA TYR A 434 13.24 -8.98 -6.49
C TYR A 434 12.37 -10.23 -6.26
N ASN A 435 11.20 -10.32 -6.91
CA ASN A 435 10.21 -11.35 -6.61
C ASN A 435 10.35 -12.59 -7.52
N SER A 436 10.84 -13.69 -6.97
CA SER A 436 11.16 -14.92 -7.72
C SER A 436 10.07 -15.99 -7.72
N HIS A 437 9.12 -15.94 -6.79
CA HIS A 437 8.19 -17.05 -6.58
C HIS A 437 6.74 -16.67 -6.32
N GLU A 438 6.43 -15.42 -6.02
CA GLU A 438 5.11 -15.03 -5.54
C GLU A 438 4.29 -14.26 -6.58
N HIS A 439 3.04 -14.01 -6.21
CA HIS A 439 2.24 -12.92 -6.77
C HIS A 439 2.88 -11.57 -6.45
N GLY A 440 2.36 -10.52 -7.06
CA GLY A 440 2.72 -9.16 -6.67
C GLY A 440 2.15 -8.80 -5.30
N ARG A 441 2.52 -7.61 -4.83
CA ARG A 441 2.05 -7.04 -3.57
C ARG A 441 2.14 -5.52 -3.65
N VAL A 442 1.29 -4.81 -2.92
CA VAL A 442 1.48 -3.38 -2.65
C VAL A 442 1.42 -3.16 -1.14
N ILE A 443 2.34 -2.36 -0.62
CA ILE A 443 2.35 -1.92 0.78
C ILE A 443 2.27 -0.40 0.76
N ILE A 444 1.30 0.16 1.46
CA ILE A 444 1.10 1.61 1.58
C ILE A 444 1.17 1.97 3.06
N THR A 445 2.19 2.74 3.43
CA THR A 445 2.42 3.19 4.81
C THR A 445 2.24 4.70 4.89
N PHE A 446 1.47 5.19 5.85
CA PHE A 446 1.37 6.63 6.11
C PHE A 446 2.61 7.12 6.85
N ILE A 447 3.15 8.26 6.43
CA ILE A 447 4.32 8.87 7.07
C ILE A 447 3.86 10.03 7.98
N GLN A 448 3.28 11.09 7.41
CA GLN A 448 2.90 12.31 8.12
C GLN A 448 1.91 13.18 7.33
#